data_AF-A0A2E5BA24-F1
#
_entry.id   AF-A0A2E5BA24-F1
#
_cell.length_a   1.000
_cell.length_b   1.000
_cell.length_c   1.000
_cell.angle_alpha   90.00
_cell.angle_beta   90.00
_cell.angle_gamma   90.00
#
_symmetry.space_group_name_H-M   'P 1'
#
loop_
_entity.id
_entity.type
_entity.pdbx_description
1 polymer ?
#
loop_
_entity_poly.entity_id
_entity_poly.type
_entity_poly.pdbx_seq_one_letter_code
_entity_poly.pdbx_strand_id
1 'polypeptide(L)' 'MLHKADIQVKYEMKRFTLRIEEDDYGENYIHIPDDVMRECGWDIGTMLEYEEETDGSVILHKVEE' A
#
# COMPACT_ATOMS: atom_id res chain seq x y z
N MET A 1 -14.67 -34.26 5.12
CA MET A 1 -14.81 -33.25 4.05
C MET A 1 -15.15 -31.93 4.71
N LEU A 2 -14.19 -31.02 4.80
CA LEU A 2 -14.46 -29.64 5.17
C LEU A 2 -14.86 -28.89 3.89
N HIS A 3 -16.01 -28.22 3.92
CA HIS A 3 -16.50 -27.43 2.78
C HIS A 3 -15.51 -26.29 2.51
N LYS A 4 -15.11 -26.13 1.25
CA LYS A 4 -14.20 -25.06 0.80
C LYS A 4 -14.71 -23.63 1.07
N ALA A 5 -15.95 -23.47 1.54
CA ALA A 5 -16.58 -22.18 1.82
C ALA A 5 -16.12 -21.54 3.14
N ASP A 6 -15.59 -22.31 4.09
CA ASP A 6 -15.17 -21.77 5.40
C ASP A 6 -13.72 -21.27 5.41
N ILE A 7 -12.98 -21.44 4.31
CA ILE A 7 -11.61 -20.93 4.13
C ILE A 7 -11.67 -19.60 3.38
N GLN A 8 -12.54 -18.71 3.83
CA GLN A 8 -12.49 -17.30 3.48
C GLN A 8 -12.08 -16.60 4.76
N VAL A 9 -10.79 -16.71 5.10
CA VAL A 9 -10.21 -15.87 6.14
C VAL A 9 -10.46 -14.43 5.67
N LYS A 10 -11.39 -13.76 6.35
CA LYS A 10 -11.76 -12.37 6.16
C LYS A 10 -10.49 -11.52 6.22
N TYR A 11 -9.90 -11.20 5.07
CA TYR A 11 -9.08 -10.01 5.00
C TYR A 11 -10.05 -8.83 5.20
N GLU A 12 -10.15 -8.35 6.43
CA GLU A 12 -10.89 -7.12 6.70
C GLU A 12 -10.14 -5.98 6.00
N MET A 13 -10.75 -5.46 4.93
CA MET A 13 -10.21 -4.32 4.21
C MET A 13 -10.20 -3.11 5.13
N LYS A 14 -9.01 -2.73 5.59
CA LYS A 14 -8.81 -1.53 6.40
C LYS A 14 -8.56 -0.36 5.46
N ARG A 15 -9.27 0.75 5.69
CA ARG A 15 -9.07 2.00 4.94
C ARG A 15 -8.38 3.01 5.85
N PHE A 16 -7.31 3.60 5.35
CA PHE A 16 -6.56 4.65 6.02
C PHE A 16 -6.47 5.87 5.11
N THR A 17 -6.24 7.04 5.70
CA THR A 17 -6.04 8.30 4.98
C THR A 17 -4.66 8.82 5.29
N LEU A 18 -3.90 9.15 4.25
CA LEU A 18 -2.61 9.82 4.35
C LEU A 18 -2.74 11.25 3.86
N ARG A 19 -1.90 12.12 4.38
CA ARG A 19 -1.79 13.50 3.92
C ARG A 19 -0.59 13.63 3.01
N ILE A 20 -0.77 14.30 1.87
CA ILE A 20 0.36 14.74 1.04
C ILE A 20 0.99 15.95 1.74
N GLU A 21 2.28 15.87 1.95
CA GLU A 21 3.11 16.91 2.53
C GLU A 21 4.11 17.41 1.47
N GLU A 22 4.61 18.62 1.68
CA GLU A 22 5.61 19.27 0.84
C GLU A 22 6.90 19.41 1.66
N ASP A 23 8.04 19.05 1.09
CA ASP A 23 9.34 19.22 1.75
C ASP A 23 9.92 20.63 1.51
N ASP A 24 11.10 20.92 2.07
CA ASP A 24 11.75 22.23 1.94
C ASP A 24 12.19 22.57 0.50
N TYR A 25 12.15 21.59 -0.42
CA TYR A 25 12.48 21.75 -1.83
C TYR A 25 11.23 21.91 -2.71
N GLY A 26 10.03 21.83 -2.15
CA GLY A 26 8.77 21.88 -2.88
C GLY A 26 8.33 20.54 -3.46
N GLU A 27 8.97 19.44 -3.06
CA GLU A 27 8.63 18.10 -3.52
C GLU A 27 7.52 17.50 -2.64
N ASN A 28 6.53 16.90 -3.30
CA ASN A 28 5.39 16.30 -2.62
C ASN A 28 5.70 14.85 -2.22
N TYR A 29 5.37 14.50 -0.98
CA TYR A 29 5.58 13.16 -0.47
C TYR A 29 4.48 12.74 0.52
N ILE A 30 4.41 11.44 0.79
CA ILE A 30 3.53 10.87 1.81
C ILE A 30 4.36 10.07 2.81
N HIS A 31 3.97 10.13 4.08
CA HIS A 31 4.54 9.27 5.11
C HIS A 31 3.80 7.93 5.11
N ILE A 32 4.48 6.84 4.74
CA ILE A 32 3.92 5.49 4.85
C ILE A 32 4.12 5.00 6.29
N PRO A 33 3.04 4.59 7.01
CA PRO A 33 3.18 4.08 8.37
C PRO A 33 4.04 2.81 8.45
N ASP A 34 4.82 2.66 9.52
CA ASP A 34 5.70 1.52 9.77
C ASP A 34 4.98 0.16 9.68
N ASP A 35 3.74 0.09 10.18
CA ASP A 35 2.94 -1.13 10.08
C ASP A 35 2.64 -1.52 8.64
N VAL A 36 2.37 -0.54 7.75
CA VAL A 36 2.14 -0.78 6.32
C VAL A 36 3.43 -1.23 5.66
N MET A 37 4.56 -0.57 5.93
CA MET A 37 5.87 -0.97 5.42
C MET A 37 6.17 -2.44 5.77
N ARG A 38 5.98 -2.81 7.04
CA ARG A 38 6.22 -4.17 7.54
C ARG A 38 5.26 -5.20 6.95
N GLU A 39 3.96 -4.89 6.91
CA GLU A 39 2.93 -5.81 6.38
C GLU A 39 3.10 -6.05 4.87
N CYS A 40 3.55 -5.03 4.13
CA CYS A 40 3.83 -5.14 2.69
C CYS A 40 5.23 -5.66 2.36
N GLY A 41 6.08 -5.91 3.36
CA GLY A 41 7.46 -6.37 3.14
C GLY A 41 8.31 -5.35 2.38
N TRP A 42 8.09 -4.06 2.66
CA TRP A 42 8.85 -2.93 2.13
C TRP A 42 9.92 -2.52 3.13
N ASP A 43 11.12 -2.31 2.62
CA ASP A 43 12.27 -1.75 3.33
C ASP A 43 12.72 -0.44 2.67
N ILE A 44 13.56 0.33 3.36
CA ILE A 44 14.20 1.52 2.79
C ILE A 44 14.95 1.13 1.50
N GLY A 45 14.64 1.83 0.40
CA GLY A 45 15.20 1.53 -0.93
C GLY A 45 14.40 0.51 -1.74
N THR A 46 13.31 -0.04 -1.20
CA THR A 46 12.36 -0.85 -2.00
C THR A 46 11.80 0.01 -3.12
N MET A 47 11.90 -0.50 -4.35
CA MET A 47 11.30 0.15 -5.51
C MET A 47 9.82 -0.22 -5.59
N LEU A 48 8.98 0.81 -5.69
CA LEU A 48 7.54 0.65 -5.91
C LEU A 48 7.19 1.18 -7.29
N GLU A 49 6.40 0.43 -8.03
CA GLU A 49 5.67 0.93 -9.20
C GLU A 49 4.25 1.31 -8.77
N TYR A 50 3.63 2.23 -9.51
CA TYR A 50 2.27 2.65 -9.25
C TYR A 50 1.40 2.52 -10.49
N GLU A 51 0.14 2.14 -10.27
CA GLU A 51 -0.92 2.11 -11.27
C GLU A 51 -1.97 3.16 -10.91
N GLU A 52 -2.34 3.99 -11.89
CA GLU A 52 -3.41 4.99 -11.75
C GLU A 52 -4.72 4.43 -12.30
N GLU A 53 -5.76 4.48 -11.48
CA GLU A 53 -7.11 4.08 -11.85
C GLU A 53 -7.95 5.30 -12.29
N THR A 54 -8.96 5.07 -13.13
CA THR A 54 -9.81 6.16 -13.65
C THR A 54 -10.65 6.87 -12.58
N ASP A 55 -10.80 6.28 -11.40
CA ASP A 55 -11.52 6.84 -10.26
C ASP A 55 -10.65 7.74 -9.36
N GLY A 56 -9.38 7.94 -9.74
CA GLY A 56 -8.39 8.70 -8.98
C GLY A 56 -7.70 7.90 -7.87
N SER A 57 -7.92 6.58 -7.80
CA SER A 57 -7.15 5.70 -6.94
C SER A 57 -5.76 5.43 -7.51
N VAL A 58 -4.79 5.21 -6.62
CA VAL A 58 -3.45 4.74 -6.96
C VAL A 58 -3.20 3.43 -6.24
N ILE A 59 -2.69 2.44 -6.96
CA ILE A 59 -2.26 1.16 -6.40
C ILE A 59 -0.74 1.10 -6.47
N LEU A 60 -0.10 0.75 -5.35
CA LEU A 60 1.36 0.61 -5.26
C LEU A 60 1.73 -0.88 -5.27
N HIS A 61 2.65 -1.26 -6.14
CA HIS A 61 3.19 -2.61 -6.23
C HIS A 61 4.69 -2.60 -5.95
N LYS A 62 5.15 -3.58 -5.17
CA LYS A 62 6.59 -3.82 -5.04
C LYS A 62 7.11 -4.33 -6.38
N VAL A 63 8.18 -3.71 -6.86
CA VAL A 63 8.90 -4.23 -8.02
C VAL A 63 9.70 -5.45 -7.57
N GLU A 64 9.40 -6.61 -8.16
CA GLU A 64 10.18 -7.84 -7.97
C GLU A 64 11.29 -7.87 -9.03
N GLU A 65 12.52 -8.21 -8.62
CA GLU A 65 13.66 -8.42 -9.53
C GLU A 65 13.61 -9.77 -10.26
#